data_AF-A0A260MIF3-F1
#
_entry.id   AF-A0A260MIF3-F1
#
_cell.length_a   1.000
_cell.length_b   1.000
_cell.length_c   1.000
_cell.angle_alpha   90.00
_cell.angle_beta   90.00
_cell.angle_gamma   90.00
#
_symmetry.space_group_name_H-M   'P 1'
#
loop_
_entity.id
_entity.type
_entity.pdbx_description
1 polymer ?
#
loop_
_entity_poly.entity_id
_entity_poly.type
_entity_poly.pdbx_seq_one_letter_code
_entity_poly.pdbx_strand_id
1 'polypeptide(L)'
;MCGAPVQGQTIPAGVDVEKETVITGRVLAGDGEPVAGAFVRLLDGSGEFTAEVVASGTGDFRFFAAPGQWTLRALSASGNGDTVIAPEGAGVHSANVTVGV
;
A
#
# COMPACT_ATOMS: atom_id res chain seq x y z
N MET A 1 -30.94 4.24 8.24
CA MET A 1 -29.81 3.53 7.60
C MET A 1 -28.69 4.54 7.42
N CYS A 2 -27.73 4.59 8.34
CA CYS A 2 -26.54 5.43 8.20
C CYS A 2 -25.51 4.64 7.39
N GLY A 3 -25.52 4.79 6.06
CA GLY A 3 -24.49 4.21 5.20
C GLY A 3 -23.21 5.01 5.36
N ALA A 4 -22.17 4.40 5.94
CA ALA A 4 -20.83 4.98 5.93
C ALA A 4 -20.42 5.24 4.46
N PRO A 5 -19.87 6.43 4.13
CA PRO A 5 -19.46 6.73 2.77
C PRO A 5 -18.43 5.70 2.33
N VAL A 6 -18.57 5.22 1.09
CA VAL A 6 -17.55 4.39 0.43
C VAL A 6 -16.21 5.09 0.57
N GLN A 7 -15.30 4.54 1.37
CA GLN A 7 -13.90 4.92 1.33
C GLN A 7 -13.33 4.37 0.03
N GLY A 8 -13.69 5.01 -1.07
CA GLY A 8 -12.92 4.95 -2.29
C GLY A 8 -11.53 5.53 -2.01
N GLN A 9 -10.59 5.20 -2.89
CA GLN A 9 -9.19 5.65 -2.90
C GLN A 9 -9.02 7.19 -3.02
N THR A 10 -10.02 7.98 -2.63
CA THR A 10 -9.97 9.43 -2.60
C THR A 10 -8.82 9.85 -1.70
N ILE A 11 -7.95 10.66 -2.28
CA ILE A 11 -6.81 11.19 -1.58
C ILE A 11 -7.31 12.15 -0.49
N PRO A 12 -6.77 12.08 0.75
CA PRO A 12 -7.20 12.93 1.85
C PRO A 12 -7.15 14.40 1.45
N ALA A 13 -8.13 15.19 1.91
CA ALA A 13 -8.12 16.63 1.70
C ALA A 13 -6.82 17.22 2.28
N GLY A 14 -6.04 17.91 1.45
CA GLY A 14 -4.77 18.54 1.83
C GLY A 14 -3.51 17.85 1.30
N VAL A 15 -3.62 16.67 0.67
CA VAL A 15 -2.50 16.05 -0.06
C VAL A 15 -2.36 16.72 -1.42
N ASP A 16 -1.19 17.29 -1.66
CA ASP A 16 -0.83 17.93 -2.93
C ASP A 16 0.00 16.92 -3.74
N VAL A 17 -0.70 16.13 -4.55
CA VAL A 17 -0.06 15.10 -5.39
C VAL A 17 0.85 15.68 -6.47
N GLU A 18 0.87 16.99 -6.70
CA GLU A 18 1.87 17.62 -7.55
C GLU A 18 3.22 17.77 -6.85
N LYS A 19 3.25 17.66 -5.51
CA LYS A 19 4.45 17.76 -4.67
C LYS A 19 4.80 16.48 -3.94
N GLU A 20 3.80 15.66 -3.63
CA GLU A 20 3.94 14.45 -2.85
C GLU A 20 3.96 13.22 -3.74
N THR A 21 4.80 12.25 -3.37
CA THR A 21 4.80 10.93 -3.99
C THR A 21 4.02 9.99 -3.08
N VAL A 22 2.90 9.50 -3.59
CA VAL A 22 1.95 8.67 -2.85
C VAL A 22 1.97 7.26 -3.43
N ILE A 23 2.32 6.27 -2.62
CA ILE A 23 2.26 4.86 -3.00
C ILE A 23 0.96 4.28 -2.43
N THR A 24 0.17 3.63 -3.27
CA THR A 24 -1.09 2.99 -2.89
C THR A 24 -1.15 1.57 -3.44
N GLY A 25 -2.07 0.76 -2.91
CA GLY A 25 -2.30 -0.57 -3.44
C GLY A 25 -3.25 -1.37 -2.58
N ARG A 26 -3.40 -2.63 -2.95
CA ARG A 26 -4.12 -3.64 -2.16
C ARG A 26 -3.24 -4.83 -1.84
N VAL A 27 -3.47 -5.41 -0.67
CA VAL A 27 -3.01 -6.77 -0.36
C VAL A 27 -4.06 -7.74 -0.88
N LEU A 28 -3.63 -8.67 -1.73
CA LEU A 28 -4.48 -9.68 -2.37
C LEU A 28 -3.96 -11.07 -2.03
N ALA A 29 -4.87 -12.04 -1.88
CA ALA A 29 -4.51 -13.45 -1.85
C ALA A 29 -4.22 -13.96 -3.27
N GLY A 30 -3.66 -15.17 -3.38
CA GLY A 30 -3.32 -15.78 -4.68
C GLY A 30 -4.52 -16.00 -5.63
N ASP A 31 -5.74 -16.02 -5.11
CA ASP A 31 -7.00 -16.09 -5.87
C ASP A 31 -7.55 -14.69 -6.25
N GLY A 32 -6.89 -13.62 -5.83
CA GLY A 32 -7.29 -12.23 -6.08
C GLY A 32 -8.24 -11.63 -5.04
N GLU A 33 -8.65 -12.37 -4.00
CA GLU A 33 -9.46 -11.84 -2.91
C GLU A 33 -8.67 -10.83 -2.05
N PRO A 34 -9.29 -9.72 -1.60
CA PRO A 34 -8.62 -8.75 -0.74
C PRO A 34 -8.31 -9.33 0.65
N VAL A 35 -7.10 -9.07 1.15
CA VAL A 35 -6.67 -9.51 2.48
C VAL A 35 -6.76 -8.34 3.45
N ALA A 36 -7.79 -8.37 4.30
CA ALA A 36 -7.99 -7.38 5.34
C ALA A 36 -6.98 -7.51 6.48
N GLY A 37 -6.54 -6.38 7.05
CA GLY A 37 -5.73 -6.37 8.27
C GLY A 37 -4.30 -6.87 8.12
N ALA A 38 -3.82 -7.07 6.90
CA ALA A 38 -2.41 -7.39 6.66
C ALA A 38 -1.50 -6.23 7.09
N PHE A 39 -0.36 -6.54 7.69
CA PHE A 39 0.70 -5.56 7.94
C PHE A 39 1.47 -5.32 6.65
N VAL A 40 1.48 -4.10 6.15
CA VAL A 40 2.27 -3.71 4.98
C VAL A 40 3.44 -2.87 5.47
N ARG A 41 4.65 -3.33 5.18
CA ARG A 41 5.90 -2.66 5.49
C ARG A 41 6.45 -2.01 4.24
N LEU A 42 6.91 -0.78 4.39
CA LEU A 42 7.70 -0.06 3.39
C LEU A 42 9.17 -0.19 3.76
N LEU A 43 9.97 -0.72 2.85
CA LEU A 43 11.42 -0.84 3.00
C LEU A 43 12.11 -0.05 1.88
N ASP A 44 13.18 0.65 2.22
CA ASP A 44 13.94 1.44 1.25
C ASP A 44 14.75 0.58 0.26
N GLY A 45 15.50 1.22 -0.63
CA GLY A 45 16.33 0.54 -1.63
C GLY A 45 17.43 -0.36 -1.06
N SER A 46 17.79 -0.22 0.22
CA SER A 46 18.72 -1.11 0.93
C SER A 46 18.01 -2.28 1.63
N GLY A 47 16.68 -2.27 1.64
CA GLY A 47 15.86 -3.23 2.39
C GLY A 47 15.69 -2.85 3.86
N GLU A 48 16.01 -1.61 4.25
CA GLU A 48 15.81 -1.12 5.61
C GLU A 48 14.33 -0.76 5.84
N PHE A 49 13.79 -1.16 6.99
CA PHE A 49 12.43 -0.84 7.38
C PHE A 49 12.24 0.68 7.59
N THR A 50 11.28 1.27 6.90
CA THR A 50 11.00 2.71 6.98
C THR A 50 9.65 3.01 7.63
N ALA A 51 8.61 2.25 7.29
CA ALA A 51 7.26 2.46 7.82
C ALA A 51 6.42 1.18 7.78
N GLU A 52 5.34 1.15 8.57
CA GLU A 52 4.33 0.08 8.54
C GLU A 52 2.93 0.70 8.61
N VAL A 53 2.00 0.12 7.86
CA VAL A 53 0.57 0.40 7.96
C VAL A 53 -0.20 -0.91 8.02
N VAL A 54 -1.43 -0.87 8.54
CA VAL A 54 -2.36 -1.99 8.50
C VAL A 54 -3.32 -1.78 7.33
N ALA A 55 -3.45 -2.78 6.46
CA ALA A 55 -4.38 -2.77 5.34
C ALA A 55 -5.83 -2.67 5.81
N SER A 56 -6.66 -1.93 5.07
CA SER A 56 -8.09 -1.73 5.37
C SER A 56 -8.89 -3.04 5.29
N GLY A 57 -10.20 -2.98 5.58
CA GLY A 57 -11.12 -4.10 5.39
C GLY A 57 -11.23 -4.60 3.93
N THR A 58 -10.80 -3.80 2.95
CA THR A 58 -10.74 -4.14 1.53
C THR A 58 -9.30 -4.33 1.03
N GLY A 59 -8.36 -4.49 1.96
CA GLY A 59 -6.94 -4.73 1.67
C GLY A 59 -6.16 -3.48 1.24
N ASP A 60 -6.79 -2.30 1.22
CA ASP A 60 -6.15 -1.07 0.73
C ASP A 60 -5.09 -0.54 1.72
N PHE A 61 -3.98 -0.02 1.19
CA PHE A 61 -2.95 0.68 1.96
C PHE A 61 -2.45 1.93 1.22
N ARG A 62 -1.79 2.83 1.96
CA ARG A 62 -1.16 4.05 1.42
C ARG A 62 0.11 4.41 2.20
N PHE A 63 1.13 4.84 1.48
CA PHE A 63 2.33 5.49 2.00
C PHE A 63 2.58 6.83 1.31
N PHE A 64 3.25 7.73 2.04
CA PHE A 64 3.91 8.91 1.49
C PHE A 64 5.40 8.66 1.60
N ALA A 65 6.11 8.67 0.48
CA ALA A 65 7.51 8.29 0.42
C ALA A 65 8.23 9.19 -0.59
N ALA A 66 9.53 9.43 -0.45
CA ALA A 66 10.27 10.16 -1.48
C ALA A 66 10.33 9.34 -2.80
N PRO A 67 10.54 9.98 -3.96
CA PRO A 67 10.89 9.27 -5.19
C PRO A 67 12.09 8.35 -4.96
N GLY A 68 12.05 7.16 -5.54
CA GLY A 68 13.06 6.13 -5.34
C GLY A 68 12.50 4.73 -5.32
N GLN A 69 13.39 3.74 -5.20
CA GLN A 69 13.00 2.33 -5.12
C GLN A 69 12.53 1.98 -3.71
N TRP A 70 11.36 1.33 -3.64
CA TRP A 70 10.74 0.87 -2.41
C TRP A 70 10.30 -0.59 -2.55
N THR A 71 10.42 -1.35 -1.46
CA THR A 71 9.82 -2.68 -1.33
C THR A 71 8.59 -2.57 -0.44
N LEU A 72 7.46 -3.05 -0.94
CA LEU A 72 6.21 -3.21 -0.18
C LEU A 72 6.11 -4.67 0.24
N ARG A 73 6.26 -4.94 1.53
CA ARG A 73 6.18 -6.30 2.09
C ARG A 73 4.92 -6.47 2.92
N ALA A 74 4.04 -7.37 2.50
CA ALA A 74 2.83 -7.72 3.23
C ALA A 74 3.05 -8.98 4.09
N LEU A 75 2.58 -8.91 5.33
CA LEU A 75 2.56 -10.00 6.29
C LEU A 75 1.11 -10.21 6.76
N SER A 76 0.62 -11.44 6.65
CA SER A 76 -0.77 -11.76 7.01
C SER A 76 -0.90 -13.18 7.50
N ALA A 77 -2.07 -13.52 8.08
CA ALA A 77 -2.37 -14.88 8.49
C ALA A 77 -2.49 -15.85 7.30
N SER A 78 -2.79 -15.35 6.10
CA SER A 78 -2.87 -16.14 4.85
C SER A 78 -1.53 -16.30 4.15
N GLY A 79 -0.46 -15.71 4.67
CA GLY A 79 0.89 -15.78 4.11
C GLY A 79 1.55 -14.43 3.97
N ASN A 80 2.69 -14.43 3.28
CA ASN A 80 3.52 -13.25 3.08
C ASN A 80 3.75 -13.01 1.59
N GLY A 81 4.17 -11.80 1.25
CA GLY A 81 4.56 -11.46 -0.12
C GLY A 81 5.22 -10.09 -0.18
N ASP A 82 5.93 -9.83 -1.26
CA ASP A 82 6.48 -8.51 -1.53
C ASP A 82 6.39 -8.13 -3.01
N THR A 83 6.41 -6.83 -3.25
CA THR A 83 6.53 -6.23 -4.58
C THR A 83 7.42 -5.01 -4.48
N VAL A 84 8.12 -4.71 -5.58
CA VAL A 84 8.94 -3.49 -5.70
C VAL A 84 8.16 -2.44 -6.50
N ILE A 85 8.30 -1.18 -6.11
CA ILE A 85 7.81 -0.02 -6.86
C ILE A 85 8.89 1.06 -6.84
N ALA A 86 9.05 1.78 -7.95
CA ALA A 86 10.03 2.85 -8.08
C ALA A 86 9.41 4.14 -8.64
N PRO A 87 8.66 4.90 -7.83
CA PRO A 87 8.17 6.22 -8.22
C PRO A 87 9.31 7.16 -8.62
N GLU A 88 9.23 7.77 -9.80
CA GLU A 88 10.24 8.71 -10.31
C GLU A 88 10.01 10.16 -9.85
N GLY A 89 8.84 10.45 -9.28
CA GLY A 89 8.45 11.80 -8.89
C GLY A 89 7.08 11.86 -8.21
N ALA A 90 6.65 13.08 -7.93
CA ALA A 90 5.33 13.36 -7.36
C ALA A 90 4.20 12.74 -8.18
N GLY A 91 3.12 12.39 -7.49
CA GLY A 91 1.96 11.73 -8.08
C GLY A 91 1.57 10.48 -7.30
N VAL A 92 0.55 9.80 -7.83
CA VAL A 92 0.00 8.57 -7.24
C VAL A 92 0.52 7.38 -8.02
N HIS A 93 1.18 6.49 -7.30
CA HIS A 93 1.78 5.26 -7.84
C HIS A 93 1.10 4.07 -7.18
N SER A 94 0.80 3.03 -7.94
CA SER A 94 0.04 1.88 -7.44
C SER A 94 0.77 0.57 -7.66
N ALA A 95 0.88 -0.25 -6.62
CA ALA A 95 1.34 -1.63 -6.72
C ALA A 95 0.60 -2.51 -5.70
N ASN A 96 0.07 -3.65 -6.15
CA ASN A 96 -0.57 -4.62 -5.27
C ASN A 96 0.45 -5.61 -4.73
N VAL A 97 0.26 -6.07 -3.50
CA VAL A 97 1.07 -7.15 -2.91
C VAL A 97 0.23 -8.41 -2.90
N THR A 98 0.70 -9.46 -3.59
CA THR A 98 0.05 -10.78 -3.52
C THR A 98 0.70 -11.58 -2.40
N VAL A 99 -0.08 -12.10 -1.46
CA VAL A 99 0.40 -12.96 -0.38
C VAL A 99 0.09 -14.43 -0.66
N GLY A 100 1.00 -15.29 -0.23
CA GLY A 100 0.86 -16.75 -0.32
C GLY A 100 1.68 -17.47 0.76
N VAL A 101 1.43 -18.77 0.90
CA VAL A 101 2.15 -19.68 1.81
C VAL A 101 3.40 -20.28 1.16
#